data_AF-V5BLD2-F1
#
_entry.id   AF-V5BLD2-F1
#
_cell.length_a   1.000
_cell.length_b   1.000
_cell.length_c   1.000
_cell.angle_alpha   90.00
_cell.angle_beta   90.00
_cell.angle_gamma   90.00
#
_symmetry.space_group_name_H-M   'P 1'
#
loop_
_entity.id
_entity.type
_entity.pdbx_description
1 polymer ?
#
loop_
_entity_poly.entity_id
_entity_poly.type
_entity_poly.pdbx_seq_one_letter_code
_entity_poly.pdbx_strand_id
1 'polypeptide(L)'
;MRNVNVKNSNAKNDGEDNEESEEESDAEEIYARVRTADVEEKSSAVYFIGVCAEVLLADFGMSWIDVCWPALSDLDAHFHSGIRCSALMALARLTKAAQGSEPVVKSTAQDTLTSHARRLLDSLVNDTLLPCIHGEKDKEVVASACDAFALLFDYFGPQTMIAGVDVFLESVKTLLKQGTACQQSNEDNDDEEEEECPPTGDKAVDLGEDHDGVLMDAVCDMIESFAKAYGTSFKAYFDAIFPFLLPYAADDRPSEDVVMATGCIATIMEAMGSASEPYIEVAIALALHLIETTDESSAKANCAYLLRVLVECCPCRFDNVSAINPLLQALWGIAGSQDEIPAAVDNAVSATCTMVRFLSPTTIPLSSVVPALLERIPMRVDRTENANAIRTIIHLLTSQREFTKSHVWIAMVRCVATVLAALTVDEEQKQLLVVQGAIPFIDSCRPEWRETCAQLPVELQAVLERYGCC
;
A
#
# COMPACT_ATOMS: atom_id res chain seq x y z
N MET A 1 38.42 2.69 16.86
CA MET A 1 37.71 1.67 16.08
C MET A 1 38.74 0.73 15.49
N ARG A 2 38.68 -0.57 15.82
CA ARG A 2 39.54 -1.60 15.22
C ARG A 2 38.70 -2.30 14.16
N ASN A 3 39.18 -2.32 12.91
CA ASN A 3 38.53 -3.02 11.80
C ASN A 3 38.49 -4.51 12.10
N VAL A 4 37.30 -5.10 12.15
CA VAL A 4 37.11 -6.55 12.24
C VAL A 4 36.78 -7.06 10.84
N ASN A 5 37.66 -7.88 10.27
CA ASN A 5 37.47 -8.47 8.95
C ASN A 5 36.91 -9.89 9.12
N VAL A 6 35.68 -10.13 8.65
CA VAL A 6 34.98 -11.42 8.80
C VAL A 6 35.23 -12.28 7.56
N LYS A 7 35.88 -13.43 7.71
CA LYS A 7 36.02 -14.45 6.65
C LYS A 7 35.22 -15.71 6.98
N ASN A 8 34.42 -16.16 6.01
CA ASN A 8 33.72 -17.45 6.03
C ASN A 8 34.70 -18.60 5.73
N SER A 9 34.76 -19.61 6.60
CA SER A 9 35.56 -20.81 6.34
C SER A 9 34.67 -22.06 6.24
N ASN A 10 34.48 -22.54 5.02
CA ASN A 10 34.00 -23.88 4.72
C ASN A 10 35.13 -24.62 3.97
N ALA A 11 36.11 -25.17 4.70
CA ALA A 11 37.09 -26.10 4.10
C ALA A 11 37.81 -26.96 5.15
N LYS A 12 37.98 -28.24 4.81
CA LYS A 12 38.66 -29.28 5.57
C LYS A 12 40.18 -29.09 5.57
N ASN A 13 40.76 -29.53 6.69
CA ASN A 13 42.16 -29.54 7.08
C ASN A 13 43.03 -30.44 6.17
N ASP A 14 44.21 -29.97 5.74
CA ASP A 14 45.40 -30.77 5.39
C ASP A 14 46.66 -29.87 5.54
N GLY A 15 47.72 -30.39 6.20
CA GLY A 15 49.01 -29.72 6.49
C GLY A 15 49.91 -29.54 5.25
N GLU A 16 51.07 -28.89 5.24
CA GLU A 16 52.14 -28.62 6.22
C GLU A 16 53.00 -27.39 5.75
N ASP A 17 53.79 -26.87 6.70
CA ASP A 17 55.08 -26.14 6.60
C ASP A 17 55.23 -24.61 6.38
N ASN A 18 55.71 -23.99 7.48
CA ASN A 18 56.57 -22.81 7.71
C ASN A 18 57.50 -22.39 6.53
N GLU A 19 57.99 -21.16 6.37
CA GLU A 19 58.32 -20.03 7.25
C GLU A 19 58.70 -18.84 6.33
N GLU A 20 58.22 -17.62 6.58
CA GLU A 20 59.03 -16.40 6.38
C GLU A 20 58.38 -15.23 7.13
N SER A 21 59.15 -14.67 8.05
CA SER A 21 58.78 -13.65 9.01
C SER A 21 58.97 -12.24 8.43
N GLU A 22 57.88 -11.48 8.33
CA GLU A 22 57.94 -10.02 8.28
C GLU A 22 57.28 -9.47 9.55
N GLU A 23 58.04 -8.67 10.30
CA GLU A 23 57.62 -7.99 11.53
C GLU A 23 56.58 -6.91 11.19
N GLU A 24 55.31 -7.31 11.06
CA GLU A 24 54.18 -6.39 11.08
C GLU A 24 53.60 -6.34 12.50
N SER A 25 53.68 -5.16 13.11
CA SER A 25 52.97 -4.72 14.32
C SER A 25 51.80 -5.66 14.72
N ASP A 26 51.99 -6.44 15.79
CA ASP A 26 50.98 -7.32 16.42
C ASP A 26 49.75 -6.52 16.89
N ALA A 27 48.91 -6.07 15.97
CA ALA A 27 47.51 -5.86 16.25
C ALA A 27 46.93 -7.28 16.41
N GLU A 28 46.70 -7.72 17.65
CA GLU A 28 45.98 -8.97 17.94
C GLU A 28 44.71 -9.02 17.06
N GLU A 29 44.75 -9.82 15.99
CA GLU A 29 43.57 -10.09 15.18
C GLU A 29 42.60 -10.89 16.05
N ILE A 30 41.61 -10.20 16.61
CA ILE A 30 40.54 -10.83 17.39
C ILE A 30 39.61 -11.53 16.39
N TYR A 31 39.75 -12.86 16.27
CA TYR A 31 38.84 -13.67 15.47
C TYR A 31 37.53 -13.95 16.23
N ALA A 32 36.42 -13.37 15.75
CA ALA A 32 35.08 -13.77 16.18
C ALA A 32 34.67 -15.05 15.44
N ARG A 33 34.39 -16.13 16.17
CA ARG A 33 33.85 -17.39 15.60
C ARG A 33 32.35 -17.47 15.89
N VAL A 34 31.54 -17.28 14.86
CA VAL A 34 30.08 -17.42 14.93
C VAL A 34 29.67 -18.77 14.36
N ARG A 35 28.81 -19.50 15.06
CA ARG A 35 28.16 -20.71 14.53
C ARG A 35 26.84 -20.31 13.89
N THR A 36 26.78 -20.34 12.56
CA THR A 36 25.59 -19.91 11.81
C THR A 36 24.34 -20.72 12.18
N ALA A 37 24.48 -22.03 12.44
CA ALA A 37 23.35 -22.87 12.85
C ALA A 37 22.67 -22.35 14.13
N ASP A 38 23.43 -21.94 15.15
CA ASP A 38 22.88 -21.43 16.41
C ASP A 38 22.13 -20.09 16.18
N VAL A 39 22.59 -19.28 15.22
CA VAL A 39 21.95 -18.01 14.83
C VAL A 39 20.64 -18.27 14.09
N GLU A 40 20.62 -19.20 13.14
CA GLU A 40 19.43 -19.58 12.38
C GLU A 40 18.35 -20.20 13.28
N GLU A 41 18.75 -21.09 14.19
CA GLU A 41 17.85 -21.69 15.18
C GLU A 41 17.24 -20.61 16.09
N LYS A 42 18.06 -19.67 16.58
CA LYS A 42 17.58 -18.55 17.40
C LYS A 42 16.64 -17.63 16.63
N SER A 43 16.97 -17.27 15.39
CA SER A 43 16.12 -16.44 14.53
C SER A 43 14.76 -17.11 14.31
N SER A 44 14.76 -18.41 14.01
CA SER A 44 13.54 -19.21 13.81
C SER A 44 12.67 -19.28 15.07
N ALA A 45 13.29 -19.41 16.25
CA ALA A 45 12.57 -19.43 17.53
C ALA A 45 11.91 -18.08 17.84
N VAL A 46 12.62 -16.97 17.60
CA VAL A 46 12.09 -15.61 17.78
C VAL A 46 10.90 -15.36 16.85
N TYR A 47 11.07 -15.69 15.55
CA TYR A 47 9.99 -15.59 14.57
C TYR A 47 8.76 -16.42 14.98
N PHE A 48 8.98 -17.65 15.44
CA PHE A 48 7.90 -18.54 15.85
C PHE A 48 7.10 -18.02 17.04
N ILE A 49 7.75 -17.39 18.03
CA ILE A 49 7.05 -16.71 19.15
C ILE A 49 6.09 -15.65 18.60
N GLY A 50 6.57 -14.83 17.66
CA GLY A 50 5.73 -13.82 16.99
C GLY A 50 4.52 -14.45 16.29
N VAL A 51 4.72 -15.51 15.50
CA VAL A 51 3.64 -16.24 14.83
C VAL A 51 2.62 -16.79 15.84
N CYS A 52 3.08 -17.38 16.95
CA CYS A 52 2.20 -17.84 18.01
C CYS A 52 1.36 -16.69 18.59
N ALA A 53 1.96 -15.52 18.84
CA ALA A 53 1.23 -14.35 19.34
C ALA A 53 0.17 -13.86 18.35
N GLU A 54 0.48 -13.84 17.06
CA GLU A 54 -0.44 -13.41 16.01
C GLU A 54 -1.63 -14.37 15.81
N VAL A 55 -1.39 -15.69 15.91
CA VAL A 55 -2.43 -16.71 15.73
C VAL A 55 -3.28 -16.88 16.98
N LEU A 56 -2.66 -16.92 18.16
CA LEU A 56 -3.38 -17.17 19.42
C LEU A 56 -4.04 -15.91 19.97
N LEU A 57 -3.52 -14.72 19.66
CA LEU A 57 -4.02 -13.43 20.17
C LEU A 57 -4.22 -13.48 21.69
N ALA A 58 -5.46 -13.30 22.16
CA ALA A 58 -5.81 -13.35 23.57
C ALA A 58 -5.43 -14.68 24.25
N ASP A 59 -5.46 -15.79 23.53
CA ASP A 59 -5.15 -17.13 24.06
C ASP A 59 -3.65 -17.35 24.25
N PHE A 60 -2.78 -16.46 23.73
CA PHE A 60 -1.35 -16.49 24.03
C PHE A 60 -1.11 -16.29 25.54
N GLY A 61 -1.92 -15.42 26.16
CA GLY A 61 -1.98 -15.22 27.60
C GLY A 61 -0.89 -14.30 28.17
N MET A 62 -1.29 -13.38 29.06
CA MET A 62 -0.41 -12.36 29.66
C MET A 62 0.85 -12.94 30.32
N SER A 63 0.75 -14.10 30.98
CA SER A 63 1.90 -14.72 31.65
C SER A 63 3.01 -15.13 30.68
N TRP A 64 2.66 -15.54 29.47
CA TRP A 64 3.65 -15.88 28.44
C TRP A 64 4.21 -14.62 27.80
N ILE A 65 3.39 -13.57 27.62
CA ILE A 65 3.86 -12.27 27.14
C ILE A 65 4.92 -11.71 28.10
N ASP A 66 4.65 -11.72 29.41
CA ASP A 66 5.57 -11.24 30.45
C ASP A 66 6.89 -12.03 30.50
N VAL A 67 6.90 -13.29 30.04
CA VAL A 67 8.12 -14.13 29.93
C VAL A 67 8.86 -13.86 28.62
N CYS A 68 8.15 -13.75 27.50
CA CYS A 68 8.74 -13.55 26.19
C CYS A 68 9.27 -12.13 26.00
N TRP A 69 8.58 -11.13 26.55
CA TRP A 69 8.89 -9.72 26.31
C TRP A 69 10.33 -9.33 26.67
N PRO A 70 10.86 -9.62 27.87
CA PRO A 70 12.24 -9.26 28.20
C PRO A 70 13.23 -10.04 27.35
N ALA A 71 12.98 -11.33 27.10
CA ALA A 71 13.85 -12.18 26.30
C ALA A 71 13.98 -11.71 24.84
N LEU A 72 12.94 -11.07 24.30
CA LEU A 72 12.94 -10.47 22.96
C LEU A 72 13.52 -9.06 22.96
N SER A 73 13.20 -8.25 23.98
CA SER A 73 13.70 -6.88 24.09
C SER A 73 15.23 -6.84 24.22
N ASP A 74 15.82 -7.81 24.92
CA ASP A 74 17.27 -7.97 25.08
C ASP A 74 18.01 -8.33 23.76
N LEU A 75 17.29 -8.52 22.65
CA LEU A 75 17.87 -8.84 21.34
C LEU A 75 18.10 -7.60 20.45
N ASP A 76 17.71 -6.41 20.91
CA ASP A 76 17.90 -5.13 20.20
C ASP A 76 19.37 -4.83 19.85
N ALA A 77 20.32 -5.26 20.69
CA ALA A 77 21.75 -5.10 20.48
C ALA A 77 22.44 -6.36 19.90
N HIS A 78 21.66 -7.36 19.47
CA HIS A 78 22.22 -8.60 18.95
C HIS A 78 23.00 -8.35 17.65
N PHE A 79 24.20 -8.92 17.49
CA PHE A 79 25.07 -8.62 16.33
C PHE A 79 24.47 -8.97 14.96
N HIS A 80 23.56 -9.96 14.90
CA HIS A 80 22.93 -10.40 13.66
C HIS A 80 21.60 -9.68 13.38
N SER A 81 21.50 -8.96 12.27
CA SER A 81 20.35 -8.15 11.85
C SER A 81 19.05 -8.95 11.82
N GLY A 82 19.03 -10.12 11.16
CA GLY A 82 17.81 -10.93 11.06
C GLY A 82 17.17 -11.35 12.40
N ILE A 83 17.96 -11.47 13.48
CA ILE A 83 17.43 -11.72 14.83
C ILE A 83 16.80 -10.43 15.38
N ARG A 84 17.43 -9.27 15.16
CA ARG A 84 16.87 -7.97 15.54
C ARG A 84 15.54 -7.71 14.83
N CYS A 85 15.49 -7.88 13.50
CA CYS A 85 14.25 -7.75 12.72
C CYS A 85 13.14 -8.66 13.26
N SER A 86 13.45 -9.95 13.44
CA SER A 86 12.48 -10.92 13.97
C SER A 86 11.98 -10.55 15.37
N ALA A 87 12.85 -9.98 16.22
CA ALA A 87 12.49 -9.54 17.56
C ALA A 87 11.53 -8.34 17.53
N LEU A 88 11.79 -7.32 16.69
CA LEU A 88 10.91 -6.16 16.53
C LEU A 88 9.50 -6.59 16.12
N MET A 89 9.39 -7.45 15.11
CA MET A 89 8.09 -7.97 14.65
C MET A 89 7.41 -8.85 15.69
N ALA A 90 8.17 -9.68 16.42
CA ALA A 90 7.62 -10.49 17.50
C ALA A 90 7.06 -9.64 18.65
N LEU A 91 7.76 -8.56 19.04
CA LEU A 91 7.31 -7.60 20.05
C LEU A 91 6.02 -6.87 19.61
N ALA A 92 5.92 -6.46 18.35
CA ALA A 92 4.70 -5.84 17.82
C ALA A 92 3.50 -6.80 17.86
N ARG A 93 3.69 -8.07 17.46
CA ARG A 93 2.67 -9.12 17.54
C ARG A 93 2.29 -9.47 18.99
N LEU A 94 3.24 -9.49 19.92
CA LEU A 94 2.96 -9.66 21.35
C LEU A 94 2.15 -8.50 21.91
N THR A 95 2.45 -7.27 21.50
CA THR A 95 1.68 -6.08 21.89
C THR A 95 0.23 -6.20 21.44
N LYS A 96 -0.01 -6.63 20.19
CA LYS A 96 -1.34 -6.98 19.69
C LYS A 96 -2.03 -8.05 20.53
N ALA A 97 -1.34 -9.15 20.84
CA ALA A 97 -1.86 -10.22 21.70
C ALA A 97 -2.21 -9.73 23.12
N ALA A 98 -1.43 -8.79 23.67
CA ALA A 98 -1.61 -8.22 25.00
C ALA A 98 -2.91 -7.42 25.17
N GLN A 99 -3.49 -6.93 24.07
CA GLN A 99 -4.82 -6.30 24.09
C GLN A 99 -5.92 -7.28 24.52
N GLY A 100 -5.70 -8.59 24.31
CA GLY A 100 -6.65 -9.62 24.68
C GLY A 100 -7.91 -9.59 23.80
N SER A 101 -9.05 -9.93 24.38
CA SER A 101 -10.32 -10.00 23.66
C SER A 101 -11.08 -8.66 23.60
N GLU A 102 -10.55 -7.61 24.24
CA GLU A 102 -11.20 -6.31 24.24
C GLU A 102 -11.02 -5.60 22.89
N PRO A 103 -12.10 -5.14 22.24
CA PRO A 103 -11.99 -4.48 20.95
C PRO A 103 -11.23 -3.16 21.10
N VAL A 104 -10.32 -2.88 20.16
CA VAL A 104 -9.63 -1.59 20.09
C VAL A 104 -10.60 -0.54 19.57
N VAL A 105 -10.86 0.49 20.38
CA VAL A 105 -11.63 1.65 19.94
C VAL A 105 -10.67 2.71 19.40
N LYS A 106 -10.74 2.95 18.09
CA LYS A 106 -9.90 3.93 17.40
C LYS A 106 -10.30 5.36 17.81
N SER A 107 -9.58 5.93 18.76
CA SER A 107 -9.77 7.30 19.29
C SER A 107 -8.46 8.05 19.33
N THR A 108 -8.47 9.37 19.15
CA THR A 108 -7.31 10.24 19.39
C THR A 108 -7.39 10.97 20.73
N ALA A 109 -8.55 10.93 21.40
CA ALA A 109 -8.83 11.75 22.58
C ALA A 109 -8.78 10.96 23.90
N GLN A 110 -8.95 9.64 23.84
CA GLN A 110 -9.02 8.77 25.02
C GLN A 110 -8.20 7.52 24.78
N ASP A 111 -7.52 7.06 25.83
CA ASP A 111 -6.90 5.74 25.82
C ASP A 111 -7.94 4.66 26.10
N THR A 112 -7.97 3.67 25.23
CA THR A 112 -8.97 2.59 25.21
C THR A 112 -8.32 1.22 25.25
N LEU A 113 -6.98 1.17 25.32
CA LEU A 113 -6.25 -0.09 25.42
C LEU A 113 -6.28 -0.61 26.85
N THR A 114 -6.09 -1.92 27.00
CA THR A 114 -5.87 -2.48 28.33
C THR A 114 -4.59 -1.88 28.92
N SER A 115 -4.51 -1.70 30.23
CA SER A 115 -3.32 -1.11 30.86
C SER A 115 -2.05 -1.91 30.59
N HIS A 116 -2.16 -3.22 30.33
CA HIS A 116 -1.04 -4.06 29.96
C HIS A 116 -0.60 -3.78 28.51
N ALA A 117 -1.52 -3.81 27.55
CA ALA A 117 -1.23 -3.50 26.15
C ALA A 117 -0.68 -2.06 25.98
N ARG A 118 -1.27 -1.07 26.66
CA ARG A 118 -0.78 0.31 26.67
C ARG A 118 0.67 0.40 27.10
N ARG A 119 1.04 -0.23 28.23
CA ARG A 119 2.44 -0.18 28.72
C ARG A 119 3.42 -0.81 27.74
N LEU A 120 3.06 -1.96 27.16
CA LEU A 120 3.91 -2.65 26.18
C LEU A 120 4.05 -1.84 24.90
N LEU A 121 2.94 -1.27 24.40
CA LEU A 121 2.92 -0.41 23.24
C LEU A 121 3.78 0.84 23.44
N ASP A 122 3.59 1.55 24.55
CA ASP A 122 4.35 2.76 24.84
C ASP A 122 5.85 2.45 24.97
N SER A 123 6.21 1.31 25.59
CA SER A 123 7.62 0.90 25.70
C SER A 123 8.20 0.51 24.34
N LEU A 124 7.49 -0.30 23.55
CA LEU A 124 7.93 -0.68 22.21
C LEU A 124 8.11 0.54 21.30
N VAL A 125 7.17 1.48 21.30
CA VAL A 125 7.24 2.67 20.45
C VAL A 125 8.39 3.59 20.89
N ASN A 126 8.43 3.96 22.17
CA ASN A 126 9.33 5.01 22.64
C ASN A 126 10.74 4.51 22.97
N ASP A 127 10.87 3.29 23.48
CA ASP A 127 12.14 2.75 23.96
C ASP A 127 12.83 1.87 22.91
N THR A 128 12.10 1.39 21.89
CA THR A 128 12.64 0.44 20.89
C THR A 128 12.53 0.94 19.46
N LEU A 129 11.32 1.17 18.93
CA LEU A 129 11.13 1.44 17.51
C LEU A 129 11.63 2.83 17.10
N LEU A 130 11.26 3.90 17.81
CA LEU A 130 11.76 5.24 17.50
C LEU A 130 13.29 5.34 17.66
N PRO A 131 13.92 4.82 18.74
CA PRO A 131 15.38 4.76 18.83
C PRO A 131 16.03 3.95 17.72
N CYS A 132 15.41 2.83 17.31
CA CYS A 132 15.89 2.01 16.19
C CYS A 132 15.94 2.83 14.89
N ILE A 133 14.84 3.51 14.52
CA ILE A 133 14.80 4.32 13.29
C ILE A 133 15.90 5.38 13.27
N HIS A 134 16.19 6.02 14.40
CA HIS A 134 17.20 7.09 14.44
C HIS A 134 18.65 6.58 14.49
N GLY A 135 18.92 5.48 15.20
CA GLY A 135 20.29 5.09 15.57
C GLY A 135 20.82 3.82 14.92
N GLU A 136 19.96 2.98 14.34
CA GLU A 136 20.37 1.74 13.68
C GLU A 136 21.04 2.03 12.34
N LYS A 137 22.08 1.26 12.03
CA LYS A 137 22.89 1.39 10.80
C LYS A 137 22.50 0.36 9.74
N ASP A 138 21.84 -0.70 10.15
CA ASP A 138 21.36 -1.74 9.26
C ASP A 138 19.98 -1.39 8.68
N LYS A 139 19.91 -1.20 7.35
CA LYS A 139 18.69 -0.80 6.65
C LYS A 139 17.56 -1.83 6.81
N GLU A 140 17.87 -3.13 6.86
CA GLU A 140 16.86 -4.18 7.02
C GLU A 140 16.21 -4.12 8.41
N VAL A 141 16.96 -3.73 9.43
CA VAL A 141 16.44 -3.60 10.80
C VAL A 141 15.55 -2.36 10.92
N VAL A 142 15.92 -1.25 10.27
CA VAL A 142 15.08 -0.04 10.19
C VAL A 142 13.80 -0.30 9.38
N ALA A 143 13.89 -1.03 8.26
CA ALA A 143 12.73 -1.47 7.50
C ALA A 143 11.79 -2.31 8.37
N SER A 144 12.32 -3.27 9.13
CA SER A 144 11.54 -4.08 10.06
C SER A 144 10.90 -3.26 11.20
N ALA A 145 11.51 -2.13 11.61
CA ALA A 145 10.89 -1.22 12.56
C ALA A 145 9.70 -0.47 11.93
N CYS A 146 9.80 -0.10 10.66
CA CYS A 146 8.71 0.51 9.90
C CYS A 146 7.55 -0.49 9.71
N ASP A 147 7.85 -1.75 9.37
CA ASP A 147 6.85 -2.83 9.29
C ASP A 147 6.13 -3.06 10.62
N ALA A 148 6.88 -3.01 11.73
CA ALA A 148 6.31 -3.10 13.07
C ALA A 148 5.34 -1.94 13.35
N PHE A 149 5.69 -0.70 12.96
CA PHE A 149 4.76 0.43 13.04
C PHE A 149 3.51 0.25 12.17
N ALA A 150 3.67 -0.21 10.92
CA ALA A 150 2.55 -0.47 10.01
C ALA A 150 1.55 -1.45 10.66
N LEU A 151 2.06 -2.58 11.18
CA LEU A 151 1.26 -3.57 11.91
C LEU A 151 0.52 -2.96 13.10
N LEU A 152 1.21 -2.12 13.89
CA LEU A 152 0.62 -1.47 15.06
C LEU A 152 -0.48 -0.49 14.65
N PHE A 153 -0.26 0.37 13.64
CA PHE A 153 -1.27 1.30 13.14
C PHE A 153 -2.49 0.58 12.55
N ASP A 154 -2.31 -0.52 11.81
CA ASP A 154 -3.43 -1.28 11.26
C ASP A 154 -4.33 -1.83 12.37
N TYR A 155 -3.73 -2.37 13.43
CA TYR A 155 -4.45 -2.97 14.54
C TYR A 155 -5.00 -1.95 15.54
N PHE A 156 -4.14 -1.09 16.09
CA PHE A 156 -4.48 -0.13 17.14
C PHE A 156 -5.04 1.19 16.60
N GLY A 157 -4.89 1.47 15.31
CA GLY A 157 -5.30 2.74 14.72
C GLY A 157 -4.55 3.92 15.38
N PRO A 158 -5.23 5.04 15.65
CA PRO A 158 -4.59 6.18 16.32
C PRO A 158 -4.12 5.88 17.76
N GLN A 159 -4.56 4.77 18.37
CA GLN A 159 -4.12 4.37 19.70
C GLN A 159 -2.63 3.98 19.75
N THR A 160 -2.00 3.70 18.60
CA THR A 160 -0.54 3.53 18.47
C THR A 160 0.20 4.74 19.02
N MET A 161 -0.34 5.95 18.81
CA MET A 161 0.27 7.22 19.20
C MET A 161 -0.79 8.18 19.74
N ILE A 162 -1.19 8.06 21.01
CA ILE A 162 -2.12 9.03 21.64
C ILE A 162 -1.42 10.36 21.96
N ALA A 163 -0.11 10.30 22.19
CA ALA A 163 0.75 11.46 22.39
C ALA A 163 2.06 11.23 21.61
N GLY A 164 2.82 12.30 21.35
CA GLY A 164 4.13 12.20 20.70
C GLY A 164 4.08 11.96 19.20
N VAL A 165 2.95 12.17 18.53
CA VAL A 165 2.83 12.05 17.06
C VAL A 165 3.85 12.94 16.35
N ASP A 166 4.18 14.11 16.90
CA ASP A 166 5.18 15.02 16.35
C ASP A 166 6.57 14.37 16.26
N VAL A 167 6.97 13.57 17.26
CA VAL A 167 8.26 12.87 17.28
C VAL A 167 8.31 11.82 16.17
N PHE A 168 7.23 11.05 16.03
CA PHE A 168 7.09 10.09 14.94
C PHE A 168 7.10 10.76 13.56
N LEU A 169 6.43 11.91 13.44
CA LEU A 169 6.40 12.68 12.20
C LEU A 169 7.80 13.17 11.80
N GLU A 170 8.62 13.61 12.76
CA GLU A 170 10.02 13.95 12.49
C GLU A 170 10.84 12.74 12.05
N SER A 171 10.61 11.55 12.61
CA SER A 171 11.23 10.31 12.13
C SER A 171 10.84 10.00 10.69
N VAL A 172 9.56 10.13 10.33
CA VAL A 172 9.06 9.94 8.95
C VAL A 172 9.73 10.92 7.99
N LYS A 173 9.82 12.21 8.35
CA LYS A 173 10.52 13.20 7.53
C LYS A 173 11.99 12.85 7.36
N THR A 174 12.65 12.42 8.42
CA THR A 174 14.07 12.05 8.39
C THR A 174 14.31 10.87 7.45
N LEU A 175 13.43 9.86 7.48
CA LEU A 175 13.48 8.71 6.56
C LEU A 175 13.28 9.13 5.10
N LEU A 176 12.28 9.96 4.82
CA LEU A 176 12.01 10.47 3.46
C LEU A 176 13.12 11.41 2.95
N LYS A 177 13.85 12.07 3.84
CA LYS A 177 15.03 12.90 3.52
C LYS A 177 16.32 12.08 3.41
N GLN A 178 16.26 10.76 3.59
CA GLN A 178 17.44 9.89 3.64
C GLN A 178 18.44 10.27 4.75
N GLY A 179 17.96 10.88 5.84
CA GLY A 179 18.79 11.45 6.91
C GLY A 179 19.04 10.50 8.10
N THR A 180 18.55 9.25 8.06
CA THR A 180 18.77 8.31 9.17
C THR A 180 20.17 7.68 9.12
N ALA A 181 20.65 7.16 10.25
CA ALA A 181 21.99 6.57 10.36
C ALA A 181 22.24 5.37 9.42
N CYS A 182 21.18 4.68 8.97
CA CYS A 182 21.29 3.59 7.99
C CYS A 182 21.29 4.10 6.53
N GLN A 183 20.86 5.34 6.29
CA GLN A 183 20.80 5.96 4.96
C GLN A 183 22.01 6.86 4.70
N GLN A 184 22.58 7.47 5.74
CA GLN A 184 23.81 8.25 5.63
C GLN A 184 25.03 7.30 5.55
N SER A 185 25.57 7.10 4.35
CA SER A 185 26.93 6.57 4.17
C SER A 185 27.94 7.59 4.71
N ASN A 186 29.07 7.14 5.26
CA ASN A 186 30.14 8.00 5.82
C ASN A 186 30.88 8.87 4.77
N GLU A 187 30.30 9.09 3.59
CA GLU A 187 30.91 9.87 2.51
C GLU A 187 29.95 11.01 2.17
N ASP A 188 30.34 12.22 2.59
CA ASP A 188 29.94 13.54 2.08
C ASP A 188 28.59 14.16 2.50
N ASN A 189 28.39 14.42 3.80
CA ASN A 189 27.39 15.42 4.25
C ASN A 189 28.07 16.64 4.86
N ASP A 190 28.45 17.61 4.02
CA ASP A 190 29.01 18.91 4.43
C ASP A 190 28.10 20.11 4.09
N ASP A 191 26.83 19.91 3.70
CA ASP A 191 25.93 21.03 3.35
C ASP A 191 24.50 20.83 3.89
N GLU A 192 24.29 20.96 5.21
CA GLU A 192 22.95 21.16 5.78
C GLU A 192 22.67 22.66 5.96
N GLU A 193 22.14 23.31 4.91
CA GLU A 193 21.37 24.56 5.07
C GLU A 193 19.86 24.22 5.02
N GLU A 194 19.17 24.44 6.14
CA GLU A 194 17.71 24.33 6.24
C GLU A 194 17.02 25.39 5.35
N GLU A 195 16.65 25.04 4.11
CA GLU A 195 15.79 25.87 3.27
C GLU A 195 14.33 25.39 3.28
N GLU A 196 13.41 26.32 3.56
CA GLU A 196 11.97 26.12 3.48
C GLU A 196 11.53 25.85 2.02
N CYS A 197 10.89 24.70 1.78
CA CYS A 197 10.38 24.29 0.46
C CYS A 197 9.13 25.12 0.05
N PRO A 198 9.13 25.78 -1.12
CA PRO A 198 7.91 26.35 -1.70
C PRO A 198 6.95 25.24 -2.18
N PRO A 199 5.63 25.52 -2.31
CA PRO A 199 4.62 24.55 -2.75
C PRO A 199 4.72 24.17 -4.25
N THR A 200 5.67 24.74 -4.97
CA THR A 200 6.06 24.35 -6.34
C THR A 200 7.41 23.66 -6.21
N GLY A 201 7.48 22.35 -6.47
CA GLY A 201 8.64 21.46 -6.22
C GLY A 201 9.93 21.77 -7.00
N ASP A 202 10.31 23.04 -7.13
CA ASP A 202 11.48 23.54 -7.88
C ASP A 202 12.74 23.73 -7.02
N LYS A 203 12.72 23.29 -5.76
CA LYS A 203 13.95 22.92 -5.05
C LYS A 203 13.72 21.54 -4.46
N ALA A 204 14.13 20.53 -5.23
CA ALA A 204 14.10 19.15 -4.82
C ALA A 204 14.88 19.00 -3.51
N VAL A 205 14.30 18.25 -2.57
CA VAL A 205 15.12 17.52 -1.59
C VAL A 205 16.15 16.77 -2.42
N ASP A 206 17.44 16.99 -2.17
CA ASP A 206 18.50 16.28 -2.88
C ASP A 206 18.46 14.82 -2.41
N LEU A 207 17.66 14.01 -3.10
CA LEU A 207 17.53 12.59 -2.83
C LEU A 207 18.70 11.88 -3.48
N GLY A 208 19.48 11.14 -2.71
CA GLY A 208 20.51 10.26 -3.25
C GLY A 208 19.95 9.35 -4.36
N GLU A 209 20.77 9.12 -5.39
CA GLU A 209 20.41 8.26 -6.53
C GLU A 209 20.27 6.78 -6.12
N ASP A 210 20.87 6.36 -5.00
CA ASP A 210 20.91 4.97 -4.52
C ASP A 210 20.29 4.84 -3.11
N HIS A 211 18.96 4.94 -3.04
CA HIS A 211 18.24 4.57 -1.82
C HIS A 211 17.84 3.10 -1.86
N ASP A 212 17.63 2.53 -0.68
CA ASP A 212 17.29 1.12 -0.55
C ASP A 212 15.78 0.93 -0.73
N GLY A 213 15.39 0.27 -1.83
CA GLY A 213 13.98 0.05 -2.16
C GLY A 213 13.20 -0.72 -1.09
N VAL A 214 13.83 -1.69 -0.42
CA VAL A 214 13.17 -2.46 0.66
C VAL A 214 12.87 -1.57 1.85
N LEU A 215 13.81 -0.70 2.22
CA LEU A 215 13.58 0.29 3.27
C LEU A 215 12.48 1.27 2.87
N MET A 216 12.53 1.83 1.66
CA MET A 216 11.56 2.85 1.27
C MET A 216 10.15 2.30 1.04
N ASP A 217 10.02 1.05 0.60
CA ASP A 217 8.73 0.33 0.60
C ASP A 217 8.17 0.22 2.01
N ALA A 218 8.98 -0.22 2.98
CA ALA A 218 8.56 -0.31 4.38
C ALA A 218 8.20 1.06 4.99
N VAL A 219 8.92 2.13 4.60
CA VAL A 219 8.59 3.52 4.98
C VAL A 219 7.24 3.92 4.39
N CYS A 220 6.99 3.64 3.12
CA CYS A 220 5.71 3.94 2.47
C CYS A 220 4.55 3.18 3.13
N ASP A 221 4.70 1.87 3.36
CA ASP A 221 3.70 1.03 4.03
C ASP A 221 3.38 1.55 5.44
N MET A 222 4.41 1.96 6.19
CA MET A 222 4.23 2.61 7.50
C MET A 222 3.40 3.90 7.41
N ILE A 223 3.70 4.77 6.43
CA ILE A 223 2.96 6.02 6.21
C ILE A 223 1.52 5.72 5.76
N GLU A 224 1.31 4.72 4.91
CA GLU A 224 -0.01 4.31 4.47
C GLU A 224 -0.87 3.81 5.64
N SER A 225 -0.33 2.93 6.49
CA SER A 225 -1.02 2.44 7.69
C SER A 225 -1.31 3.58 8.67
N PHE A 226 -0.39 4.54 8.82
CA PHE A 226 -0.61 5.76 9.59
C PHE A 226 -1.75 6.60 9.00
N ALA A 227 -1.79 6.79 7.68
CA ALA A 227 -2.89 7.49 7.00
C ALA A 227 -4.23 6.78 7.18
N LYS A 228 -4.28 5.46 6.96
CA LYS A 228 -5.48 4.62 7.15
C LYS A 228 -5.97 4.67 8.61
N ALA A 229 -5.06 4.70 9.58
CA ALA A 229 -5.38 4.79 10.99
C ALA A 229 -6.08 6.11 11.36
N TYR A 230 -5.61 7.23 10.81
CA TYR A 230 -6.12 8.58 11.14
C TYR A 230 -7.24 9.07 10.22
N GLY A 231 -7.37 8.47 9.03
CA GLY A 231 -8.37 8.81 8.03
C GLY A 231 -8.33 10.30 7.66
N THR A 232 -9.49 10.96 7.71
CA THR A 232 -9.61 12.40 7.41
C THR A 232 -8.74 13.30 8.29
N SER A 233 -8.41 12.86 9.52
CA SER A 233 -7.56 13.65 10.43
C SER A 233 -6.09 13.65 10.01
N PHE A 234 -5.69 12.73 9.11
CA PHE A 234 -4.32 12.65 8.61
C PHE A 234 -3.89 13.89 7.83
N LYS A 235 -4.85 14.67 7.32
CA LYS A 235 -4.60 15.93 6.60
C LYS A 235 -3.66 16.87 7.37
N ALA A 236 -3.73 16.90 8.69
CA ALA A 236 -2.88 17.75 9.53
C ALA A 236 -1.38 17.37 9.45
N TYR A 237 -1.08 16.11 9.12
CA TYR A 237 0.28 15.58 9.01
C TYR A 237 0.74 15.52 7.56
N PHE A 238 -0.19 15.32 6.61
CA PHE A 238 0.13 15.23 5.20
C PHE A 238 0.79 16.52 4.65
N ASP A 239 0.41 17.69 5.15
CA ASP A 239 1.08 18.96 4.83
C ASP A 239 2.60 18.93 5.11
N ALA A 240 3.04 18.11 6.07
CA ALA A 240 4.42 17.97 6.47
C ALA A 240 5.14 16.76 5.85
N ILE A 241 4.40 15.84 5.21
CA ILE A 241 4.93 14.62 4.57
C ILE A 241 4.99 14.78 3.05
N PHE A 242 3.92 15.32 2.45
CA PHE A 242 3.75 15.39 1.01
C PHE A 242 4.91 16.07 0.27
N PRO A 243 5.49 17.19 0.77
CA PRO A 243 6.65 17.80 0.12
C PRO A 243 7.90 16.92 0.05
N PHE A 244 8.04 15.94 0.95
CA PHE A 244 9.18 15.00 0.98
C PHE A 244 8.90 13.71 0.21
N LEU A 245 7.61 13.36 0.02
CA LEU A 245 7.21 12.19 -0.76
C LEU A 245 7.16 12.50 -2.27
N LEU A 246 6.73 13.71 -2.65
CA LEU A 246 6.54 14.10 -4.05
C LEU A 246 7.82 13.99 -4.92
N PRO A 247 9.03 14.33 -4.43
CA PRO A 247 10.26 14.21 -5.23
C PRO A 247 10.58 12.79 -5.70
N TYR A 248 10.10 11.75 -5.00
CA TYR A 248 10.27 10.36 -5.44
C TYR A 248 9.46 10.02 -6.70
N ALA A 249 8.51 10.89 -7.11
CA ALA A 249 7.72 10.73 -8.33
C ALA A 249 8.20 11.64 -9.49
N ALA A 250 9.40 12.23 -9.39
CA ALA A 250 9.97 13.08 -10.43
C ALA A 250 10.50 12.26 -11.64
N ASP A 251 10.58 12.90 -12.81
CA ASP A 251 10.95 12.24 -14.08
C ASP A 251 12.37 11.65 -14.11
N ASP A 252 13.27 12.19 -13.28
CA ASP A 252 14.67 11.79 -13.18
C ASP A 252 14.90 10.70 -12.14
N ARG A 253 13.86 10.24 -11.43
CA ARG A 253 13.95 9.14 -10.47
C ARG A 253 13.90 7.77 -11.15
N PRO A 254 14.50 6.75 -10.52
CA PRO A 254 14.29 5.36 -10.90
C PRO A 254 12.81 5.00 -10.98
N SER A 255 12.47 4.09 -11.89
CA SER A 255 11.08 3.66 -12.08
C SER A 255 10.44 3.08 -10.83
N GLU A 256 11.21 2.35 -10.03
CA GLU A 256 10.78 1.77 -8.77
C GLU A 256 10.29 2.86 -7.79
N ASP A 257 10.99 4.00 -7.70
CA ASP A 257 10.60 5.15 -6.88
C ASP A 257 9.28 5.75 -7.34
N VAL A 258 9.14 5.94 -8.65
CA VAL A 258 7.95 6.55 -9.23
C VAL A 258 6.75 5.65 -8.96
N VAL A 259 6.91 4.34 -9.12
CA VAL A 259 5.87 3.34 -8.80
C VAL A 259 5.52 3.40 -7.31
N MET A 260 6.51 3.33 -6.42
CA MET A 260 6.33 3.37 -4.98
C MET A 260 5.63 4.66 -4.52
N ALA A 261 6.13 5.82 -4.93
CA ALA A 261 5.62 7.12 -4.50
C ALA A 261 4.20 7.37 -5.01
N THR A 262 3.91 7.06 -6.28
CA THR A 262 2.55 7.22 -6.83
C THR A 262 1.55 6.31 -6.14
N GLY A 263 1.93 5.07 -5.82
CA GLY A 263 1.11 4.13 -5.04
C GLY A 263 0.81 4.69 -3.64
N CYS A 264 1.87 5.08 -2.91
CA CYS A 264 1.76 5.63 -1.57
C CYS A 264 0.88 6.89 -1.53
N ILE A 265 1.10 7.84 -2.45
CA ILE A 265 0.29 9.07 -2.58
C ILE A 265 -1.19 8.72 -2.79
N ALA A 266 -1.49 7.78 -3.68
CA ALA A 266 -2.87 7.38 -3.96
C ALA A 266 -3.56 6.76 -2.73
N THR A 267 -2.87 5.87 -2.02
CA THR A 267 -3.39 5.26 -0.79
C THR A 267 -3.62 6.29 0.32
N ILE A 268 -2.69 7.23 0.50
CA ILE A 268 -2.85 8.31 1.49
C ILE A 268 -4.06 9.18 1.16
N MET A 269 -4.24 9.55 -0.12
CA MET A 269 -5.38 10.36 -0.54
C MET A 269 -6.71 9.63 -0.36
N GLU A 270 -6.75 8.32 -0.60
CA GLU A 270 -7.93 7.50 -0.34
C GLU A 270 -8.26 7.48 1.15
N ALA A 271 -7.26 7.30 2.02
CA ALA A 271 -7.43 7.32 3.46
C ALA A 271 -7.95 8.67 3.98
N MET A 272 -7.47 9.79 3.41
CA MET A 272 -7.93 11.14 3.75
C MET A 272 -9.36 11.44 3.28
N GLY A 273 -9.89 10.70 2.29
CA GLY A 273 -11.20 10.97 1.71
C GLY A 273 -11.30 12.41 1.20
N SER A 274 -12.42 13.09 1.49
CA SER A 274 -12.65 14.48 1.08
C SER A 274 -11.65 15.50 1.67
N ALA A 275 -10.89 15.14 2.70
CA ALA A 275 -9.83 16.01 3.23
C ALA A 275 -8.64 16.18 2.26
N SER A 276 -8.58 15.36 1.20
CA SER A 276 -7.62 15.48 0.10
C SER A 276 -7.85 16.70 -0.81
N GLU A 277 -8.99 17.39 -0.71
CA GLU A 277 -9.38 18.50 -1.60
C GLU A 277 -8.26 19.51 -1.90
N PRO A 278 -7.47 19.99 -0.92
CA PRO A 278 -6.43 20.99 -1.17
C PRO A 278 -5.28 20.51 -2.07
N TYR A 279 -5.09 19.20 -2.24
CA TYR A 279 -3.96 18.62 -2.99
C TYR A 279 -4.36 18.13 -4.38
N ILE A 280 -5.64 18.22 -4.74
CA ILE A 280 -6.19 17.61 -5.97
C ILE A 280 -5.50 18.13 -7.23
N GLU A 281 -5.29 19.43 -7.36
CA GLU A 281 -4.73 20.00 -8.58
C GLU A 281 -3.29 19.49 -8.82
N VAL A 282 -2.49 19.38 -7.75
CA VAL A 282 -1.13 18.83 -7.82
C VAL A 282 -1.17 17.34 -8.13
N ALA A 283 -2.07 16.59 -7.50
CA ALA A 283 -2.22 15.15 -7.71
C ALA A 283 -2.68 14.80 -9.14
N ILE A 284 -3.62 15.57 -9.70
CA ILE A 284 -4.05 15.42 -11.10
C ILE A 284 -2.90 15.73 -12.04
N ALA A 285 -2.18 16.84 -11.82
CA ALA A 285 -1.05 17.22 -12.66
C ALA A 285 0.02 16.13 -12.67
N LEU A 286 0.38 15.60 -11.50
CA LEU A 286 1.30 14.48 -11.35
C LEU A 286 0.81 13.24 -12.13
N ALA A 287 -0.42 12.81 -11.89
CA ALA A 287 -0.96 11.61 -12.52
C ALA A 287 -1.03 11.72 -14.05
N LEU A 288 -1.50 12.85 -14.58
CA LEU A 288 -1.58 13.08 -16.02
C LEU A 288 -0.19 13.14 -16.66
N HIS A 289 0.74 13.84 -16.03
CA HIS A 289 2.13 13.93 -16.47
C HIS A 289 2.76 12.55 -16.56
N LEU A 290 2.73 11.78 -15.47
CA LEU A 290 3.34 10.45 -15.43
C LEU A 290 2.69 9.47 -16.40
N ILE A 291 1.36 9.51 -16.59
CA ILE A 291 0.69 8.68 -17.61
C ILE A 291 1.23 8.98 -19.01
N GLU A 292 1.58 10.23 -19.30
CA GLU A 292 2.13 10.67 -20.58
C GLU A 292 3.63 10.37 -20.73
N THR A 293 4.43 10.55 -19.66
CA THR A 293 5.90 10.55 -19.76
C THR A 293 6.57 9.23 -19.40
N THR A 294 5.98 8.41 -18.52
CA THR A 294 6.63 7.17 -18.08
C THR A 294 6.39 6.02 -19.06
N ASP A 295 7.38 5.14 -19.19
CA ASP A 295 7.23 3.84 -19.89
C ASP A 295 6.76 2.72 -18.93
N GLU A 296 6.67 3.01 -17.64
CA GLU A 296 6.41 2.01 -16.60
C GLU A 296 4.91 1.81 -16.37
N SER A 297 4.36 0.71 -16.91
CA SER A 297 2.94 0.41 -16.79
C SER A 297 2.43 0.34 -15.35
N SER A 298 3.27 -0.07 -14.38
CA SER A 298 2.90 -0.09 -12.97
C SER A 298 2.67 1.32 -12.41
N ALA A 299 3.49 2.31 -12.80
CA ALA A 299 3.29 3.70 -12.42
C ALA A 299 2.01 4.26 -13.05
N LYS A 300 1.71 3.89 -14.30
CA LYS A 300 0.44 4.26 -14.96
C LYS A 300 -0.77 3.62 -14.28
N ALA A 301 -0.66 2.39 -13.79
CA ALA A 301 -1.70 1.74 -13.00
C ALA A 301 -1.98 2.53 -11.71
N ASN A 302 -0.93 2.91 -10.97
CA ASN A 302 -1.03 3.73 -9.76
C ASN A 302 -1.61 5.12 -10.05
N CYS A 303 -1.25 5.75 -11.17
CA CYS A 303 -1.81 7.03 -11.59
C CYS A 303 -3.30 6.92 -11.97
N ALA A 304 -3.70 5.84 -12.65
CA ALA A 304 -5.11 5.58 -12.94
C ALA A 304 -5.91 5.36 -11.63
N TYR A 305 -5.34 4.62 -10.68
CA TYR A 305 -5.88 4.44 -9.34
C TYR A 305 -5.98 5.76 -8.58
N LEU A 306 -4.95 6.62 -8.63
CA LEU A 306 -4.98 7.96 -8.05
C LEU A 306 -6.13 8.79 -8.63
N LEU A 307 -6.27 8.85 -9.96
CA LEU A 307 -7.38 9.58 -10.60
C LEU A 307 -8.76 9.05 -10.17
N ARG A 308 -8.91 7.73 -9.99
CA ARG A 308 -10.11 7.10 -9.40
C ARG A 308 -10.39 7.69 -8.02
N VAL A 309 -9.41 7.61 -7.13
CA VAL A 309 -9.50 8.06 -5.74
C VAL A 309 -9.88 9.54 -5.65
N LEU A 310 -9.25 10.41 -6.44
CA LEU A 310 -9.53 11.85 -6.43
C LEU A 310 -11.00 12.15 -6.78
N VAL A 311 -11.55 11.44 -7.79
CA VAL A 311 -12.96 11.59 -8.19
C VAL A 311 -13.91 11.08 -7.11
N GLU A 312 -13.60 9.97 -6.44
CA GLU A 312 -14.43 9.44 -5.34
C GLU A 312 -14.42 10.38 -4.13
N CYS A 313 -13.25 10.92 -3.79
CA CYS A 313 -13.07 11.76 -2.61
C CYS A 313 -13.72 13.14 -2.79
N CYS A 314 -13.60 13.72 -3.99
CA CYS A 314 -13.99 15.11 -4.25
C CYS A 314 -14.71 15.29 -5.60
N PRO A 315 -15.87 14.63 -5.82
CA PRO A 315 -16.57 14.66 -7.11
C PRO A 315 -17.01 16.07 -7.55
N CYS A 316 -17.22 16.99 -6.60
CA CYS A 316 -17.58 18.38 -6.89
C CYS A 316 -16.49 19.16 -7.63
N ARG A 317 -15.23 18.71 -7.59
CA ARG A 317 -14.12 19.30 -8.34
C ARG A 317 -14.14 18.94 -9.83
N PHE A 318 -14.99 17.99 -10.20
CA PHE A 318 -15.07 17.39 -11.53
C PHE A 318 -16.45 17.61 -12.18
N ASP A 319 -17.06 18.77 -11.95
CA ASP A 319 -18.43 19.08 -12.36
C ASP A 319 -18.57 19.53 -13.82
N ASN A 320 -17.46 19.75 -14.53
CA ASN A 320 -17.44 20.28 -15.89
C ASN A 320 -16.60 19.42 -16.86
N VAL A 321 -16.96 19.48 -18.13
CA VAL A 321 -16.36 18.65 -19.20
C VAL A 321 -14.87 18.95 -19.39
N SER A 322 -14.44 20.20 -19.20
CA SER A 322 -13.02 20.58 -19.31
C SER A 322 -12.14 19.94 -18.23
N ALA A 323 -12.67 19.72 -17.02
CA ALA A 323 -11.96 19.02 -15.96
C ALA A 323 -11.87 17.51 -16.22
N ILE A 324 -12.86 16.92 -16.89
CA ILE A 324 -12.95 15.46 -17.08
C ILE A 324 -12.31 14.95 -18.36
N ASN A 325 -12.33 15.73 -19.45
CA ASN A 325 -11.78 15.29 -20.72
C ASN A 325 -10.31 14.86 -20.65
N PRO A 326 -9.39 15.59 -19.98
CA PRO A 326 -7.99 15.17 -19.86
C PRO A 326 -7.85 13.82 -19.15
N LEU A 327 -8.64 13.62 -18.07
CA LEU A 327 -8.63 12.37 -17.31
C LEU A 327 -9.14 11.20 -18.17
N LEU A 328 -10.25 11.37 -18.89
CA LEU A 328 -10.76 10.34 -19.80
C LEU A 328 -9.77 10.03 -20.92
N GLN A 329 -9.10 11.04 -21.48
CA GLN A 329 -8.09 10.84 -22.51
C GLN A 329 -6.90 10.01 -22.01
N ALA A 330 -6.38 10.35 -20.82
CA ALA A 330 -5.29 9.60 -20.18
C ALA A 330 -5.68 8.14 -19.91
N LEU A 331 -6.83 7.91 -19.26
CA LEU A 331 -7.30 6.57 -18.91
C LEU A 331 -7.58 5.70 -20.15
N TRP A 332 -8.21 6.25 -21.18
CA TRP A 332 -8.47 5.51 -22.41
C TRP A 332 -7.25 5.39 -23.32
N GLY A 333 -6.21 6.21 -23.12
CA GLY A 333 -4.87 5.99 -23.67
C GLY A 333 -4.26 4.70 -23.13
N ILE A 334 -4.30 4.49 -21.81
CA ILE A 334 -3.85 3.26 -21.16
C ILE A 334 -4.71 2.07 -21.62
N ALA A 335 -6.03 2.16 -21.47
CA ALA A 335 -6.93 1.03 -21.76
C ALA A 335 -6.94 0.62 -23.24
N GLY A 336 -6.65 1.56 -24.14
CA GLY A 336 -6.55 1.35 -25.59
C GLY A 336 -5.21 0.80 -26.06
N SER A 337 -4.14 0.98 -25.28
CA SER A 337 -2.79 0.54 -25.64
C SER A 337 -2.67 -0.98 -25.68
N GLN A 338 -1.79 -1.48 -26.56
CA GLN A 338 -1.40 -2.90 -26.60
C GLN A 338 -0.11 -3.18 -25.84
N ASP A 339 0.62 -2.13 -25.46
CA ASP A 339 1.93 -2.22 -24.80
C ASP A 339 1.80 -2.23 -23.27
N GLU A 340 0.63 -1.87 -22.75
CA GLU A 340 0.37 -1.79 -21.31
C GLU A 340 0.06 -3.16 -20.69
N ILE A 341 0.55 -3.38 -19.47
CA ILE A 341 0.22 -4.59 -18.72
C ILE A 341 -1.29 -4.64 -18.39
N PRO A 342 -1.90 -5.84 -18.28
CA PRO A 342 -3.32 -5.97 -17.97
C PRO A 342 -3.78 -5.26 -16.70
N ALA A 343 -2.94 -5.19 -15.67
CA ALA A 343 -3.27 -4.51 -14.41
C ALA A 343 -3.47 -2.99 -14.60
N ALA A 344 -2.67 -2.34 -15.44
CA ALA A 344 -2.83 -0.92 -15.77
C ALA A 344 -4.14 -0.67 -16.54
N VAL A 345 -4.47 -1.58 -17.47
CA VAL A 345 -5.75 -1.54 -18.21
C VAL A 345 -6.94 -1.72 -17.26
N ASP A 346 -6.89 -2.69 -16.35
CA ASP A 346 -7.96 -2.94 -15.37
C ASP A 346 -8.17 -1.71 -14.46
N ASN A 347 -7.08 -1.10 -13.96
CA ASN A 347 -7.13 0.12 -13.15
C ASN A 347 -7.71 1.31 -13.93
N ALA A 348 -7.34 1.51 -15.19
CA ALA A 348 -7.90 2.59 -16.01
C ALA A 348 -9.40 2.42 -16.31
N VAL A 349 -9.82 1.17 -16.55
CA VAL A 349 -11.24 0.79 -16.70
C VAL A 349 -12.00 1.04 -15.39
N SER A 350 -11.40 0.73 -14.24
CA SER A 350 -12.01 0.97 -12.92
C SER A 350 -12.11 2.46 -12.57
N ALA A 351 -11.10 3.25 -12.90
CA ALA A 351 -11.17 4.71 -12.78
C ALA A 351 -12.28 5.31 -13.63
N THR A 352 -12.48 4.78 -14.85
CA THR A 352 -13.60 5.20 -15.71
C THR A 352 -14.96 4.77 -15.13
N CYS A 353 -15.05 3.57 -14.54
CA CYS A 353 -16.24 3.11 -13.82
C CYS A 353 -16.67 4.11 -12.74
N THR A 354 -15.70 4.62 -11.99
CA THR A 354 -15.90 5.62 -10.95
C THR A 354 -16.46 6.91 -11.50
N MET A 355 -15.88 7.45 -12.57
CA MET A 355 -16.38 8.67 -13.21
C MET A 355 -17.84 8.52 -13.66
N VAL A 356 -18.23 7.34 -14.17
CA VAL A 356 -19.63 7.05 -14.56
C VAL A 356 -20.59 7.07 -13.35
N ARG A 357 -20.15 6.62 -12.17
CA ARG A 357 -21.01 6.57 -10.97
C ARG A 357 -21.09 7.89 -10.21
N PHE A 358 -19.97 8.61 -10.12
CA PHE A 358 -19.82 9.75 -9.21
C PHE A 358 -20.12 11.10 -9.88
N LEU A 359 -20.13 11.16 -11.21
CA LEU A 359 -20.29 12.41 -11.95
C LEU A 359 -21.66 12.50 -12.64
N SER A 360 -22.09 13.73 -12.90
CA SER A 360 -23.35 13.98 -13.60
C SER A 360 -23.30 13.44 -15.04
N PRO A 361 -24.39 12.83 -15.56
CA PRO A 361 -24.54 12.49 -16.97
C PRO A 361 -24.40 13.67 -17.95
N THR A 362 -24.48 14.92 -17.44
CA THR A 362 -24.20 16.12 -18.24
C THR A 362 -22.71 16.40 -18.42
N THR A 363 -21.87 15.81 -17.57
CA THR A 363 -20.43 16.03 -17.52
C THR A 363 -19.68 14.88 -18.18
N ILE A 364 -20.09 13.63 -17.93
CA ILE A 364 -19.53 12.46 -18.59
C ILE A 364 -20.37 12.05 -19.82
N PRO A 365 -19.77 11.96 -21.03
CA PRO A 365 -20.51 11.57 -22.23
C PRO A 365 -20.81 10.07 -22.24
N LEU A 366 -21.86 9.65 -21.52
CA LEU A 366 -22.21 8.24 -21.31
C LEU A 366 -22.31 7.45 -22.62
N SER A 367 -22.88 8.04 -23.67
CA SER A 367 -23.08 7.39 -24.97
C SER A 367 -21.77 6.98 -25.67
N SER A 368 -20.66 7.66 -25.41
CA SER A 368 -19.35 7.30 -25.97
C SER A 368 -18.52 6.46 -25.00
N VAL A 369 -18.69 6.68 -23.68
CA VAL A 369 -17.86 6.02 -22.66
C VAL A 369 -18.39 4.64 -22.29
N VAL A 370 -19.69 4.51 -22.00
CA VAL A 370 -20.26 3.27 -21.45
C VAL A 370 -20.16 2.07 -22.39
N PRO A 371 -20.40 2.17 -23.71
CA PRO A 371 -20.26 1.01 -24.60
C PRO A 371 -18.86 0.39 -24.54
N ALA A 372 -17.81 1.21 -24.65
CA ALA A 372 -16.42 0.76 -24.57
C ALA A 372 -16.09 0.20 -23.17
N LEU A 373 -16.64 0.81 -22.13
CA LEU A 373 -16.46 0.34 -20.75
C LEU A 373 -17.01 -1.07 -20.54
N LEU A 374 -18.22 -1.34 -21.03
CA LEU A 374 -18.89 -2.65 -20.89
C LEU A 374 -18.14 -3.77 -21.63
N GLU A 375 -17.39 -3.46 -22.69
CA GLU A 375 -16.55 -4.42 -23.42
C GLU A 375 -15.28 -4.81 -22.65
N ARG A 376 -14.86 -3.98 -21.68
CA ARG A 376 -13.66 -4.20 -20.87
C ARG A 376 -13.94 -4.82 -19.50
N ILE A 377 -15.22 -4.96 -19.12
CA ILE A 377 -15.64 -5.60 -17.87
C ILE A 377 -16.01 -7.06 -18.14
N PRO A 378 -15.61 -8.03 -17.28
CA PRO A 378 -14.88 -7.88 -16.02
C PRO A 378 -13.37 -7.71 -16.17
N MET A 379 -12.72 -7.30 -15.07
CA MET A 379 -11.28 -7.14 -14.96
C MET A 379 -10.57 -8.49 -15.19
N ARG A 380 -9.41 -8.42 -15.84
CA ARG A 380 -8.70 -9.61 -16.36
C ARG A 380 -7.73 -10.19 -15.35
N VAL A 381 -6.95 -9.35 -14.68
CA VAL A 381 -5.90 -9.72 -13.75
C VAL A 381 -6.18 -9.15 -12.37
N ASP A 382 -6.50 -7.86 -12.28
CA ASP A 382 -6.79 -7.22 -11.00
C ASP A 382 -8.24 -7.49 -10.57
N ARG A 383 -8.42 -8.56 -9.79
CA ARG A 383 -9.74 -8.98 -9.33
C ARG A 383 -10.34 -8.04 -8.30
N THR A 384 -9.51 -7.28 -7.58
CA THR A 384 -9.98 -6.36 -6.54
C THR A 384 -10.85 -5.25 -7.16
N GLU A 385 -10.50 -4.84 -8.37
CA GLU A 385 -11.21 -3.81 -9.15
C GLU A 385 -12.59 -4.27 -9.70
N ASN A 386 -12.90 -5.56 -9.69
CA ASN A 386 -14.24 -6.05 -10.05
C ASN A 386 -15.33 -5.52 -9.11
N ALA A 387 -14.98 -5.25 -7.84
CA ALA A 387 -15.92 -4.68 -6.88
C ALA A 387 -16.44 -3.32 -7.34
N ASN A 388 -15.58 -2.54 -8.02
CA ASN A 388 -15.94 -1.25 -8.56
C ASN A 388 -16.79 -1.37 -9.83
N ALA A 389 -16.33 -2.21 -10.76
CA ALA A 389 -17.02 -2.49 -12.02
C ALA A 389 -18.45 -2.98 -11.82
N ILE A 390 -18.67 -3.88 -10.87
CA ILE A 390 -19.98 -4.45 -10.56
C ILE A 390 -20.94 -3.41 -10.01
N ARG A 391 -20.48 -2.58 -9.06
CA ARG A 391 -21.27 -1.45 -8.57
C ARG A 391 -21.62 -0.47 -9.68
N THR A 392 -20.77 -0.33 -10.70
CA THR A 392 -21.04 0.49 -11.88
C THR A 392 -22.11 -0.11 -12.78
N ILE A 393 -22.08 -1.43 -13.01
CA ILE A 393 -23.16 -2.13 -13.73
C ILE A 393 -24.48 -1.97 -12.97
N ILE A 394 -24.48 -2.16 -11.64
CA ILE A 394 -25.67 -1.95 -10.81
C ILE A 394 -26.18 -0.50 -10.95
N HIS A 395 -25.29 0.50 -10.88
CA HIS A 395 -25.66 1.90 -11.10
C HIS A 395 -26.32 2.13 -12.46
N LEU A 396 -25.77 1.55 -13.53
CA LEU A 396 -26.34 1.67 -14.87
C LEU A 396 -27.74 1.04 -14.95
N LEU A 397 -27.91 -0.17 -14.43
CA LEU A 397 -29.18 -0.90 -14.43
C LEU A 397 -30.26 -0.25 -13.55
N THR A 398 -29.87 0.42 -12.47
CA THR A 398 -30.83 1.00 -11.51
C THR A 398 -31.06 2.49 -11.72
N SER A 399 -29.98 3.28 -11.81
CA SER A 399 -30.01 4.74 -11.81
C SER A 399 -29.96 5.34 -13.22
N GLN A 400 -29.26 4.70 -14.17
CA GLN A 400 -29.21 5.13 -15.59
C GLN A 400 -30.06 4.25 -16.50
N ARG A 401 -31.17 3.76 -15.97
CA ARG A 401 -31.98 2.69 -16.56
C ARG A 401 -32.50 3.01 -17.96
N GLU A 402 -32.98 4.22 -18.20
CA GLU A 402 -33.46 4.64 -19.53
C GLU A 402 -32.31 4.73 -20.54
N PHE A 403 -31.15 5.25 -20.11
CA PHE A 403 -29.95 5.22 -20.94
C PHE A 403 -29.56 3.78 -21.29
N THR A 404 -29.57 2.87 -20.31
CA THR A 404 -29.29 1.44 -20.52
C THR A 404 -30.22 0.82 -21.54
N LYS A 405 -31.54 1.09 -21.45
CA LYS A 405 -32.54 0.58 -22.40
C LYS A 405 -32.35 1.13 -23.81
N SER A 406 -32.10 2.43 -23.94
CA SER A 406 -32.10 3.09 -25.24
C SER A 406 -30.76 3.03 -25.98
N HIS A 407 -29.63 2.95 -25.27
CA HIS A 407 -28.31 3.15 -25.88
C HIS A 407 -27.39 1.94 -25.79
N VAL A 408 -27.47 1.14 -24.71
CA VAL A 408 -26.51 0.05 -24.45
C VAL A 408 -27.18 -1.28 -24.14
N TRP A 409 -28.42 -1.50 -24.58
CA TRP A 409 -29.21 -2.70 -24.25
C TRP A 409 -28.47 -4.01 -24.50
N ILE A 410 -28.03 -4.24 -25.75
CA ILE A 410 -27.36 -5.49 -26.15
C ILE A 410 -26.01 -5.64 -25.43
N ALA A 411 -25.25 -4.54 -25.33
CA ALA A 411 -23.96 -4.54 -24.65
C ALA A 411 -24.11 -4.85 -23.15
N MET A 412 -25.16 -4.32 -22.51
CA MET A 412 -25.46 -4.57 -21.10
C MET A 412 -25.87 -6.02 -20.85
N VAL A 413 -26.79 -6.58 -21.65
CA VAL A 413 -27.20 -7.98 -21.55
C VAL A 413 -25.98 -8.90 -21.67
N ARG A 414 -25.10 -8.63 -22.64
CA ARG A 414 -23.85 -9.38 -22.82
C ARG A 414 -22.92 -9.21 -21.62
N CYS A 415 -22.70 -7.98 -21.15
CA CYS A 415 -21.81 -7.69 -20.03
C CYS A 415 -22.25 -8.41 -18.74
N VAL A 416 -23.54 -8.37 -18.40
CA VAL A 416 -24.09 -9.12 -17.26
C VAL A 416 -23.80 -10.62 -17.40
N ALA A 417 -24.06 -11.20 -18.57
CA ALA A 417 -23.79 -12.61 -18.80
C ALA A 417 -22.29 -12.95 -18.68
N THR A 418 -21.42 -12.11 -19.25
CA THR A 418 -19.96 -12.28 -19.17
C THR A 418 -19.45 -12.19 -17.74
N VAL A 419 -19.92 -11.23 -16.94
CA VAL A 419 -19.55 -11.08 -15.53
C VAL A 419 -19.96 -12.29 -14.70
N LEU A 420 -21.18 -12.80 -14.90
CA LEU A 420 -21.64 -13.99 -14.18
C LEU A 420 -20.87 -15.25 -14.58
N ALA A 421 -20.39 -15.31 -15.83
CA ALA A 421 -19.60 -16.42 -16.34
C ALA A 421 -18.12 -16.35 -15.93
N ALA A 422 -17.62 -15.16 -15.56
CA ALA A 422 -16.21 -14.95 -15.33
C ALA A 422 -15.69 -15.63 -14.06
N LEU A 423 -14.48 -16.18 -14.16
CA LEU A 423 -13.73 -16.78 -13.04
C LEU A 423 -12.94 -15.75 -12.23
N THR A 424 -12.77 -14.54 -12.78
CA THR A 424 -12.10 -13.43 -12.11
C THR A 424 -13.02 -12.68 -11.14
N VAL A 425 -14.31 -12.98 -11.16
CA VAL A 425 -15.33 -12.36 -10.32
C VAL A 425 -15.79 -13.36 -9.26
N ASP A 426 -15.74 -12.93 -8.00
CA ASP A 426 -16.12 -13.78 -6.88
C ASP A 426 -17.64 -13.98 -6.80
N GLU A 427 -18.09 -15.08 -6.20
CA GLU A 427 -19.52 -15.41 -6.16
C GLU A 427 -20.34 -14.38 -5.36
N GLU A 428 -19.79 -13.80 -4.28
CA GLU A 428 -20.46 -12.74 -3.52
C GLU A 428 -20.77 -11.52 -4.42
N GLN A 429 -19.79 -11.13 -5.23
CA GLN A 429 -19.88 -10.05 -6.19
C GLN A 429 -20.89 -10.34 -7.31
N LYS A 430 -20.97 -11.59 -7.80
CA LYS A 430 -22.01 -12.01 -8.75
C LYS A 430 -23.41 -11.94 -8.15
N GLN A 431 -23.57 -12.44 -6.93
CA GLN A 431 -24.87 -12.38 -6.24
C GLN A 431 -25.30 -10.93 -6.00
N LEU A 432 -24.35 -10.05 -5.65
CA LEU A 432 -24.60 -8.62 -5.52
C LEU A 432 -25.17 -8.02 -6.82
N LEU A 433 -24.53 -8.30 -7.96
CA LEU A 433 -24.99 -7.85 -9.27
C LEU A 433 -26.42 -8.34 -9.57
N VAL A 434 -26.68 -9.62 -9.32
CA VAL A 434 -27.98 -10.24 -9.61
C VAL A 434 -29.09 -9.60 -8.78
N VAL A 435 -28.90 -9.54 -7.46
CA VAL A 435 -29.93 -9.10 -6.52
C VAL A 435 -30.19 -7.61 -6.62
N GLN A 436 -29.14 -6.78 -6.74
CA GLN A 436 -29.28 -5.33 -6.69
C GLN A 436 -29.42 -4.68 -8.08
N GLY A 437 -28.94 -5.33 -9.14
CA GLY A 437 -28.93 -4.78 -10.50
C GLY A 437 -29.83 -5.54 -11.47
N ALA A 438 -29.47 -6.79 -11.77
CA ALA A 438 -30.06 -7.52 -12.89
C ALA A 438 -31.55 -7.84 -12.67
N ILE A 439 -31.93 -8.47 -11.55
CA ILE A 439 -33.32 -8.85 -11.31
C ILE A 439 -34.27 -7.64 -11.31
N PRO A 440 -33.99 -6.54 -10.57
CA PRO A 440 -34.85 -5.35 -10.59
C PRO A 440 -35.01 -4.73 -11.98
N PHE A 441 -33.95 -4.75 -12.80
CA PHE A 441 -34.03 -4.29 -14.18
C PHE A 441 -34.89 -5.23 -15.04
N ILE A 442 -34.61 -6.53 -15.00
CA ILE A 442 -35.31 -7.56 -15.78
C ILE A 442 -36.81 -7.58 -15.48
N ASP A 443 -37.23 -7.45 -14.22
CA ASP A 443 -38.65 -7.51 -13.82
C ASP A 443 -39.56 -6.55 -14.60
N SER A 444 -38.97 -5.51 -15.16
CA SER A 444 -39.68 -4.48 -15.90
C SER A 444 -39.61 -4.57 -17.43
N CYS A 445 -38.79 -5.47 -17.96
CA CYS A 445 -38.52 -5.65 -19.40
C CYS A 445 -38.17 -7.11 -19.71
N ARG A 446 -38.80 -8.03 -18.96
CA ARG A 446 -38.48 -9.46 -19.00
C ARG A 446 -38.68 -10.08 -20.38
N PRO A 447 -39.76 -9.80 -21.13
CA PRO A 447 -39.93 -10.35 -22.47
C PRO A 447 -38.79 -9.99 -23.42
N GLU A 448 -38.44 -8.70 -23.48
CA GLU A 448 -37.38 -8.18 -24.35
C GLU A 448 -36.00 -8.70 -23.93
N TRP A 449 -35.78 -8.81 -22.60
CA TRP A 449 -34.54 -9.35 -22.04
C TRP A 449 -34.34 -10.80 -22.49
N ARG A 450 -35.38 -11.63 -22.35
CA ARG A 450 -35.37 -13.04 -22.80
C ARG A 450 -35.07 -13.19 -24.27
N GLU A 451 -35.70 -12.38 -25.11
CA GLU A 451 -35.46 -12.40 -26.56
C GLU A 451 -33.99 -12.11 -26.89
N THR A 452 -33.38 -11.18 -26.15
CA THR A 452 -31.96 -10.82 -26.33
C THR A 452 -31.04 -11.91 -25.77
N CYS A 453 -31.37 -12.49 -24.62
CA CYS A 453 -30.63 -13.62 -24.05
C CYS A 453 -30.57 -14.81 -25.02
N ALA A 454 -31.67 -15.11 -25.71
CA ALA A 454 -31.73 -16.19 -26.70
C ALA A 454 -30.75 -16.02 -27.89
N GLN A 455 -30.22 -14.80 -28.09
CA GLN A 455 -29.24 -14.49 -29.13
C GLN A 455 -27.78 -14.61 -28.66
N LEU A 456 -27.55 -14.83 -27.36
CA LEU A 456 -26.21 -15.04 -26.80
C LEU A 456 -25.66 -16.44 -27.11
N PRO A 457 -24.33 -16.66 -27.01
CA PRO A 457 -23.76 -18.01 -26.98
C PRO A 457 -24.39 -18.89 -25.89
N VAL A 458 -24.51 -20.20 -26.16
CA VAL A 458 -25.20 -21.17 -25.28
C VAL A 458 -24.60 -21.19 -23.87
N GLU A 459 -23.29 -21.01 -23.76
CA GLU A 459 -22.57 -20.97 -22.49
C GLU A 459 -23.02 -19.79 -21.61
N LEU A 460 -23.23 -18.62 -22.23
CA LEU A 460 -23.70 -17.42 -21.53
C LEU A 460 -25.19 -17.52 -21.18
N GLN A 461 -25.99 -18.17 -22.02
CA GLN A 461 -27.41 -18.45 -21.72
C GLN A 461 -27.54 -19.33 -20.48
N ALA A 462 -26.80 -20.44 -20.42
CA ALA A 462 -26.82 -21.37 -19.29
C ALA A 462 -26.43 -20.70 -17.97
N VAL A 463 -25.47 -19.76 -18.01
CA VAL A 463 -25.10 -18.95 -16.84
C VAL A 463 -26.25 -18.05 -16.42
N LEU A 464 -26.87 -17.29 -17.33
CA LEU A 464 -28.01 -16.44 -16.99
C LEU A 464 -29.16 -17.25 -16.38
N GLU A 465 -29.46 -18.43 -16.92
CA GLU A 465 -30.46 -19.35 -16.35
C GLU A 465 -30.11 -19.79 -14.93
N ARG A 466 -28.84 -20.16 -14.67
CA ARG A 466 -28.35 -20.57 -13.35
C ARG A 466 -28.58 -19.49 -12.29
N TYR A 467 -28.43 -18.22 -12.64
CA TYR A 467 -28.64 -17.09 -11.73
C TYR A 467 -30.06 -16.50 -11.79
N GLY A 468 -31.01 -17.15 -12.49
CA GLY A 468 -32.40 -16.66 -12.59
C GLY A 468 -32.55 -15.36 -13.40
N CYS A 469 -31.55 -15.03 -14.23
CA CYS A 469 -31.47 -13.83 -15.07
C CYS A 469 -31.90 -14.10 -16.52
N CYS A 470 -32.66 -15.17 -16.77
CA CYS A 470 -33.29 -15.49 -18.05
C CYS A 470 -34.78 -15.09 -18.03
#